data_AF-A0A5C0SDI1-F1
#
_entry.id   AF-A0A5C0SDI1-F1
#
_cell.length_a   1.000
_cell.length_b   1.000
_cell.length_c   1.000
_cell.angle_alpha   90.00
_cell.angle_beta   90.00
_cell.angle_gamma   90.00
#
_symmetry.space_group_name_H-M   'P 1'
#
loop_
_entity.id
_entity.type
_entity.pdbx_description
1 polymer ?
#
loop_
_entity_poly.entity_id
_entity_poly.type
_entity_poly.pdbx_seq_one_letter_code
_entity_poly.pdbx_strand_id
1 'polypeptide(L)' 'MKRIEIVKHCIEHQNSYNKTADKYKVSYHQVYSWTKKYEESGVEALKDKRGKQKNANELSEIEKA' A
#
# COMPACT_ATOMS: atom_id res chain seq x y z
N MET A 1 -3.73 -9.07 -8.65
CA MET A 1 -2.60 -8.18 -8.31
C MET A 1 -3.02 -6.77 -8.67
N LYS A 2 -3.01 -5.82 -7.72
CA LYS A 2 -3.37 -4.38 -7.91
C LYS A 2 -2.45 -3.44 -7.14
N ARG A 3 -1.88 -3.90 -6.01
CA ARG A 3 -1.01 -3.12 -5.09
C ARG A 3 0.21 -2.48 -5.77
N ILE A 4 0.84 -3.17 -6.72
CA ILE A 4 2.00 -2.65 -7.45
C ILE A 4 1.62 -1.41 -8.27
N GLU A 5 0.47 -1.45 -8.93
CA GLU A 5 -0.04 -0.33 -9.74
C GLU A 5 -0.39 0.88 -8.85
N ILE A 6 -0.99 0.62 -7.69
CA ILE A 6 -1.31 1.65 -6.68
C ILE A 6 -0.04 2.37 -6.20
N VAL A 7 0.99 1.62 -5.80
CA VAL A 7 2.25 2.18 -5.30
C VAL A 7 3.00 2.92 -6.40
N LYS A 8 3.08 2.32 -7.59
CA LYS A 8 3.75 2.95 -8.74
C LYS A 8 3.10 4.26 -9.12
N HIS A 9 1.76 4.29 -9.17
CA HIS A 9 0.99 5.51 -9.37
C HIS A 9 1.23 6.53 -8.26
N CYS A 10 1.35 6.10 -7.00
CA CYS A 10 1.63 6.99 -5.88
C CYS A 10 3.01 7.66 -6.00
N ILE A 11 4.05 6.89 -6.36
CA ILE A 11 5.42 7.38 -6.49
C ILE A 11 5.55 8.32 -7.69
N GLU A 12 4.96 7.99 -8.84
CA GLU A 12 4.93 8.87 -10.03
C GLU A 12 4.19 10.18 -9.78
N HIS A 13 3.09 10.16 -9.01
CA HIS A 13 2.29 11.35 -8.69
C HIS A 13 2.68 12.00 -7.34
N GLN A 14 3.98 12.02 -7.03
CA GLN A 14 4.54 12.85 -5.94
C GLN A 14 4.14 12.41 -4.53
N ASN A 15 4.02 11.11 -4.27
CA ASN A 15 3.70 10.54 -2.95
C ASN A 15 2.40 11.07 -2.33
N SER A 16 1.39 11.33 -3.16
CA SER A 16 0.06 11.71 -2.68
C SER A 16 -0.72 10.50 -2.12
N TYR A 17 -0.24 9.94 -1.01
CA TYR A 17 -0.81 8.75 -0.36
C TYR A 17 -2.31 8.85 -0.09
N ASN A 18 -2.78 10.03 0.35
CA ASN A 18 -4.21 10.28 0.58
C ASN A 18 -5.03 10.20 -0.71
N LYS A 19 -4.54 10.80 -1.80
CA LYS A 19 -5.24 10.77 -3.10
C LYS A 19 -5.23 9.38 -3.70
N THR A 20 -4.11 8.67 -3.58
CA THR A 20 -3.99 7.28 -4.02
C THR A 20 -4.91 6.37 -3.22
N ALA A 21 -4.96 6.54 -1.90
CA ALA A 21 -5.86 5.81 -1.01
C ALA A 21 -7.33 5.98 -1.42
N ASP A 22 -7.76 7.23 -1.64
CA ASP A 22 -9.13 7.54 -2.07
C ASP A 22 -9.45 6.97 -3.48
N LYS A 23 -8.56 7.22 -4.44
CA LYS A 23 -8.71 6.78 -5.84
C LYS A 23 -8.86 5.26 -5.97
N TYR A 24 -8.11 4.51 -5.17
CA TYR A 24 -8.13 3.05 -5.21
C TYR A 24 -8.99 2.44 -4.10
N LYS A 25 -9.67 3.25 -3.29
CA LYS A 25 -10.50 2.81 -2.15
C LYS A 25 -9.72 1.87 -1.20
N VAL A 26 -8.46 2.21 -0.93
CA VAL A 26 -7.57 1.49 -0.02
C VAL A 26 -7.19 2.38 1.15
N SER A 27 -6.78 1.80 2.28
CA SER A 27 -6.42 2.59 3.46
C SER A 27 -5.10 3.31 3.24
N TYR A 28 -4.97 4.54 3.75
CA TYR A 28 -3.71 5.30 3.75
C TYR A 28 -2.53 4.45 4.26
N HIS A 29 -2.75 3.74 5.37
CA HIS A 29 -1.74 2.88 5.99
C HIS A 29 -1.32 1.70 5.10
N GLN A 30 -2.23 1.20 4.25
CA GLN A 30 -1.90 0.18 3.25
C GLN A 30 -1.02 0.78 2.15
N VAL A 31 -1.36 1.95 1.61
CA VAL A 31 -0.52 2.63 0.60
C VAL A 31 0.86 2.89 1.17
N TYR A 32 0.95 3.42 2.40
CA TYR A 32 2.22 3.65 3.09
C TYR A 32 3.03 2.35 3.27
N SER A 33 2.41 1.30 3.80
CA SER A 33 3.08 0.01 4.00
C SER A 33 3.54 -0.62 2.69
N TRP A 34 2.78 -0.45 1.60
CA TRP A 34 3.15 -0.96 0.30
C TRP A 34 4.28 -0.15 -0.34
N THR A 35 4.24 1.18 -0.26
CA THR A 35 5.33 2.05 -0.72
C THR A 35 6.61 1.77 0.03
N LYS A 36 6.56 1.65 1.37
CA LYS A 36 7.73 1.32 2.18
C LYS A 36 8.34 -0.04 1.79
N LYS A 37 7.51 -1.08 1.66
CA LYS A 37 7.96 -2.40 1.18
C LYS A 37 8.56 -2.34 -0.23
N TYR A 38 8.00 -1.49 -1.09
CA TYR A 38 8.49 -1.28 -2.44
C TYR A 38 9.86 -0.58 -2.45
N GLU A 39 10.08 0.40 -1.58
CA GLU A 39 11.39 1.05 -1.44
C GLU A 39 12.45 0.09 -0.88
N GLU A 40 12.08 -0.75 0.10
CA GLU A 40 13.02 -1.67 0.75
C GLU A 40 13.38 -2.90 -0.09
N SER A 41 12.45 -3.42 -0.89
CA SER A 41 12.61 -4.72 -1.55
C SER A 41 12.00 -4.75 -2.96
N GLY A 42 11.69 -3.59 -3.52
CA GLY A 42 11.19 -3.44 -4.89
C GLY A 42 9.80 -4.02 -5.11
N VAL A 43 9.47 -4.22 -6.39
CA VAL A 43 8.21 -4.82 -6.85
C VAL A 43 8.01 -6.23 -6.28
N GLU A 44 9.11 -6.97 -6.05
CA GLU A 44 9.09 -8.35 -5.56
C GLU A 44 8.49 -8.48 -4.16
N ALA A 45 8.65 -7.44 -3.32
CA ALA A 45 8.07 -7.37 -1.98
C ALA A 45 6.52 -7.29 -1.99
N LEU A 46 5.97 -6.69 -3.05
CA LEU A 46 4.53 -6.56 -3.26
C LEU A 46 3.94 -7.75 -4.03
N LYS A 47 4.80 -8.51 -4.72
CA LYS A 47 4.45 -9.74 -5.42
C LYS A 47 4.34 -10.86 -4.39
N ASP A 48 3.22 -10.82 -3.66
CA ASP A 48 2.70 -11.76 -2.66
C ASP A 48 3.42 -13.13 -2.66
N LYS A 49 4.44 -13.30 -1.79
CA LYS A 49 4.93 -14.62 -1.38
C LYS A 49 3.91 -15.20 -0.40
N ARG A 50 2.82 -15.72 -0.94
CA ARG A 50 1.72 -16.36 -0.22
C ARG A 50 2.27 -17.59 0.50
N GLY A 51 2.69 -17.39 1.74
CA GLY A 51 3.24 -18.44 2.59
C GLY A 51 3.01 -18.22 4.08
N LYS A 52 3.03 -16.98 4.61
CA LYS A 52 2.96 -16.80 6.08
C LYS A 52 2.50 -15.45 6.64
N GLN A 53 2.20 -14.41 5.85
CA GLN A 53 2.03 -13.07 6.43
C GLN A 53 0.61 -12.54 6.36
N LYS A 54 -0.03 -12.65 7.53
CA LYS A 54 -1.23 -12.02 8.09
C LYS A 54 -2.00 -11.05 7.19
N ASN A 55 -3.30 -11.36 7.11
CA ASN A 55 -4.37 -10.61 6.47
C ASN A 55 -4.20 -9.09 6.53
N ALA A 56 -4.13 -8.47 5.35
CA ALA A 56 -4.19 -7.02 5.16
C ALA A 56 -5.57 -6.41 5.53
N ASN A 57 -6.37 -7.12 6.34
CA ASN A 57 -7.74 -6.81 6.72
C ASN A 57 -7.86 -6.36 8.19
N GLU A 58 -6.74 -6.22 8.92
CA GLU A 58 -6.72 -5.92 10.37
C GLU A 58 -6.18 -4.50 10.68
N LEU A 59 -6.24 -3.55 9.73
CA LEU A 59 -5.74 -2.20 9.97
C LEU A 59 -6.71 -1.14 9.46
N SER A 60 -7.82 -0.95 10.17
CA SER A 60 -8.47 0.36 10.27
C SER A 60 -9.37 0.45 11.50
N GLU A 61 -8.78 0.67 12.67
CA GLU A 61 -9.45 1.36 13.78
C GLU A 61 -8.44 2.28 14.48
N ILE A 62 -7.78 3.20 13.76
CA ILE A 62 -7.06 4.30 14.42
C ILE A 62 -7.26 5.62 13.66
N GLU A 63 -8.22 6.38 14.19
CA GLU A 63 -8.17 7.79 14.59
C GLU A 63 -7.93 8.89 13.53
N LYS A 64 -9.04 9.55 13.16
CA LYS A 64 -9.11 11.01 13.12
C LYS A 64 -10.24 11.44 14.06
N ALA A 65 -9.90 11.74 15.30
CA ALA A 65 -10.67 12.58 16.21
C ALA A 65 -9.94 13.92 16.35
#